data_AF-A0A349AWW2-F1
#
_entry.id   AF-A0A349AWW2-F1
#
_cell.length_a   1.000
_cell.length_b   1.000
_cell.length_c   1.000
_cell.angle_alpha   90.00
_cell.angle_beta   90.00
_cell.angle_gamma   90.00
#
_symmetry.space_group_name_H-M   'P 1'
#
loop_
_entity.id
_entity.type
_entity.pdbx_description
1 polymer ?
#
loop_
_entity_poly.entity_id
_entity_poly.type
_entity_poly.pdbx_seq_one_letter_code
_entity_poly.pdbx_strand_id
1 'polypeptide(L)'
;MNTLTWVVIAVVVVAIYLSQMAGRLDRLHIRVDNSRRALQDQLLRRASEAAELAALPGATTPDLAVAFDTYAHVVRRDEEINPEIEEALTVALNFALPDAQTIAAIAGVTGGSEILDELQGTCRKVEYAKTFHDDAVRQCQTMRGKPIVKIFRLWGTAAWPERLECDLTQPDGFA
;
A
#
# COMPACT_ATOMS: atom_id res chain seq x y z
N MET A 1 50.87 -10.50 23.92
CA MET A 1 49.64 -10.73 23.14
C MET A 1 49.96 -10.37 21.70
N ASN A 2 50.00 -11.35 20.79
CA ASN A 2 50.48 -11.13 19.42
C ASN A 2 49.48 -10.32 18.58
N THR A 3 50.01 -9.50 17.67
CA THR A 3 49.23 -8.74 16.68
C THR A 3 48.27 -9.65 15.90
N LEU A 4 48.67 -10.88 15.57
CA LEU A 4 47.84 -11.89 14.93
C LEU A 4 46.55 -12.19 15.72
N THR A 5 46.64 -12.32 17.04
CA THR A 5 45.47 -12.60 17.88
C THR A 5 44.46 -11.46 17.81
N TRP A 6 44.92 -10.21 17.83
CA TRP A 6 44.06 -9.04 17.68
C TRP A 6 43.42 -8.95 16.30
N VAL A 7 44.15 -9.29 15.24
CA VAL A 7 43.62 -9.33 13.87
C VAL A 7 42.49 -10.37 13.77
N VAL A 8 42.70 -11.58 14.29
CA VAL A 8 41.67 -12.64 14.28
C VAL A 8 40.42 -12.19 15.05
N ILE A 9 40.59 -11.61 16.24
CA ILE A 9 39.47 -11.08 17.03
C ILE A 9 38.71 -10.00 16.23
N ALA A 10 39.43 -9.05 15.62
CA ALA A 10 38.81 -8.00 14.82
C ALA A 10 37.99 -8.56 13.64
N VAL A 11 38.53 -9.54 12.93
CA VAL A 11 37.81 -10.21 11.81
C VAL A 11 36.55 -10.90 12.30
N VAL A 12 36.61 -11.63 13.42
CA VAL A 12 35.43 -12.31 13.99
C VAL A 12 34.35 -11.30 14.40
N VAL A 13 34.74 -10.19 15.05
CA VAL A 13 33.80 -9.13 15.44
C VAL A 13 33.13 -8.50 14.21
N VAL A 14 33.92 -8.22 13.15
CA VAL A 14 33.37 -7.69 11.89
C VAL A 14 32.42 -8.69 11.24
N ALA A 15 32.75 -9.98 11.20
CA ALA A 15 31.89 -11.01 10.64
C ALA A 15 30.54 -11.12 11.38
N ILE A 16 30.56 -11.10 12.72
CA ILE A 16 29.35 -11.09 13.55
C ILE A 16 28.51 -9.84 13.27
N TYR A 17 29.14 -8.67 13.21
CA TYR A 17 28.46 -7.41 12.94
C TYR A 17 27.77 -7.41 11.56
N LEU A 18 28.45 -7.89 10.52
CA LEU A 18 27.89 -8.02 9.18
C LEU A 18 26.72 -9.01 9.14
N SER A 19 26.82 -10.13 9.84
CA SER A 19 25.74 -11.11 9.96
C SER A 19 24.47 -10.51 10.59
N GLN A 20 24.62 -9.73 11.67
CA GLN A 20 23.49 -9.03 12.29
C GLN A 20 22.88 -7.97 11.36
N MET A 21 23.72 -7.23 10.62
CA MET A 21 23.28 -6.21 9.66
C MET A 21 22.48 -6.84 8.51
N ALA A 22 22.95 -7.97 7.98
CA ALA A 22 22.27 -8.73 6.94
C ALA A 22 20.91 -9.26 7.42
N GLY A 23 20.85 -9.87 8.61
CA GLY A 23 19.58 -10.34 9.19
C GLY A 23 18.60 -9.21 9.48
N ARG A 24 19.06 -8.02 9.84
CA ARG A 24 18.19 -6.85 10.02
C ARG A 24 17.66 -6.33 8.68
N LEU A 25 18.48 -6.35 7.62
CA LEU A 25 18.05 -5.96 6.28
C LEU A 25 17.00 -6.93 5.72
N ASP A 26 17.20 -8.23 5.90
CA ASP A 26 16.26 -9.27 5.47
C ASP A 26 14.86 -9.09 6.08
N ARG A 27 14.80 -8.85 7.39
CA ARG A 27 13.53 -8.54 8.07
C ARG A 27 12.85 -7.28 7.54
N LEU A 28 13.62 -6.28 7.09
CA LEU A 28 13.06 -5.08 6.48
C LEU A 28 12.50 -5.37 5.09
N HIS A 29 13.15 -6.21 4.28
CA HIS A 29 12.60 -6.64 2.99
C HIS A 29 11.28 -7.40 3.19
N ILE A 30 11.26 -8.39 4.08
CA ILE A 30 10.03 -9.14 4.42
C ILE A 30 8.93 -8.20 4.88
N ARG A 31 9.25 -7.18 5.68
CA ARG A 31 8.28 -6.17 6.14
C ARG A 31 7.72 -5.34 4.98
N VAL A 32 8.57 -4.90 4.05
CA VAL A 32 8.13 -4.17 2.85
C VAL A 32 7.18 -5.05 2.04
N ASP A 33 7.55 -6.30 1.76
CA ASP A 33 6.72 -7.22 0.98
C ASP A 33 5.37 -7.49 1.65
N ASN A 34 5.37 -7.71 2.97
CA ASN A 34 4.13 -7.93 3.72
C ASN A 34 3.23 -6.68 3.74
N SER A 35 3.82 -5.49 3.92
CA SER A 35 3.06 -4.23 3.86
C SER A 35 2.48 -3.97 2.47
N ARG A 36 3.20 -4.34 1.40
CA ARG A 36 2.73 -4.23 0.02
C ARG A 36 1.54 -5.13 -0.24
N ARG A 37 1.61 -6.40 0.19
CA ARG A 37 0.48 -7.35 0.07
C ARG A 37 -0.74 -6.87 0.84
N ALA A 38 -0.54 -6.40 2.07
CA ALA A 38 -1.63 -5.86 2.89
C ALA A 38 -2.30 -4.65 2.23
N LEU A 39 -1.52 -3.77 1.59
CA LEU A 39 -2.05 -2.64 0.82
C LEU A 39 -2.86 -3.13 -0.40
N GLN A 40 -2.31 -4.06 -1.18
CA GLN A 40 -2.99 -4.65 -2.35
C GLN A 40 -4.33 -5.31 -1.98
N ASP A 41 -4.40 -6.02 -0.84
CA ASP A 41 -5.64 -6.61 -0.36
C ASP A 41 -6.71 -5.55 -0.04
N GLN A 42 -6.32 -4.40 0.51
CA GLN A 42 -7.26 -3.30 0.79
C GLN A 42 -7.68 -2.57 -0.48
N LEU A 43 -6.78 -2.38 -1.46
CA LEU A 43 -7.12 -1.76 -2.74
C LEU A 43 -8.11 -2.63 -3.53
N LEU A 44 -7.92 -3.95 -3.53
CA LEU A 44 -8.86 -4.88 -4.15
C LEU A 44 -10.24 -4.85 -3.49
N ARG A 45 -10.29 -4.76 -2.15
CA ARG A 45 -11.55 -4.58 -1.41
C ARG A 45 -12.23 -3.26 -1.73
N ARG A 46 -11.47 -2.16 -1.79
CA ARG A 46 -11.99 -0.85 -2.16
C ARG A 46 -12.60 -0.86 -3.56
N ALA A 47 -11.93 -1.50 -4.52
CA ALA A 47 -12.44 -1.63 -5.88
C ALA A 47 -13.70 -2.50 -5.94
N SER A 48 -13.79 -3.60 -5.18
CA SER A 48 -15.02 -4.41 -5.12
C SER A 48 -16.18 -3.66 -4.48
N GLU A 49 -15.94 -2.95 -3.38
CA GLU A 49 -16.96 -2.16 -2.68
C GLU A 49 -17.44 -0.97 -3.55
N ALA A 50 -16.55 -0.36 -4.35
CA ALA A 50 -16.93 0.64 -5.34
C ALA A 50 -17.83 0.06 -6.46
N ALA A 51 -17.55 -1.17 -6.92
CA ALA A 51 -18.40 -1.86 -7.87
C ALA A 51 -19.76 -2.24 -7.28
N GLU A 52 -19.81 -2.64 -6.00
CA GLU A 52 -21.06 -2.88 -5.27
C GLU A 52 -21.89 -1.60 -5.08
N LEU A 53 -21.23 -0.47 -4.76
CA LEU A 53 -21.85 0.84 -4.74
C LEU A 53 -22.49 1.18 -6.10
N ALA A 54 -21.81 0.88 -7.21
CA ALA A 54 -22.35 1.09 -8.55
C ALA A 54 -23.52 0.18 -8.91
N ALA A 55 -23.65 -0.98 -8.26
CA ALA A 55 -24.79 -1.86 -8.45
C ALA A 55 -26.07 -1.34 -7.76
N LEU A 56 -25.95 -0.36 -6.84
CA LEU A 56 -27.11 0.24 -6.18
C LEU A 56 -27.92 1.11 -7.16
N PRO A 57 -29.25 0.95 -7.21
CA PRO A 57 -30.10 1.76 -8.07
C PRO A 57 -30.00 3.25 -7.76
N GLY A 58 -29.54 4.03 -8.74
CA GLY A 58 -29.48 5.49 -8.64
C GLY A 58 -28.32 6.03 -7.80
N ALA A 59 -27.39 5.19 -7.36
CA ALA A 59 -26.22 5.64 -6.60
C ALA A 59 -25.14 6.28 -7.49
N THR A 60 -25.00 5.83 -8.74
CA THR A 60 -24.00 6.33 -9.69
C THR A 60 -24.57 6.49 -11.09
N THR A 61 -23.85 7.21 -11.95
CA THR A 61 -24.16 7.28 -13.38
C THR A 61 -23.74 5.97 -14.08
N PRO A 62 -24.37 5.58 -15.20
CA PRO A 62 -23.99 4.38 -15.95
C PRO A 62 -22.50 4.35 -16.34
N ASP A 63 -21.93 5.50 -16.67
CA ASP A 63 -20.52 5.63 -17.04
C ASP A 63 -19.59 5.30 -15.84
N LEU A 64 -19.93 5.77 -14.64
CA LEU A 64 -19.18 5.45 -13.42
C LEU A 64 -19.32 3.97 -13.03
N ALA A 65 -20.50 3.38 -13.23
CA ALA A 65 -20.71 1.97 -12.95
C ALA A 65 -19.81 1.07 -13.82
N VAL A 66 -19.71 1.37 -15.12
CA VAL A 66 -18.79 0.68 -16.03
C VAL A 66 -17.32 0.91 -15.63
N ALA A 67 -16.98 2.13 -15.21
CA ALA A 67 -15.63 2.46 -14.75
C ALA A 67 -15.25 1.64 -13.50
N PHE A 68 -16.11 1.60 -12.46
CA PHE A 68 -15.85 0.83 -11.23
C PHE A 68 -15.73 -0.67 -11.48
N ASP A 69 -16.58 -1.25 -12.33
CA ASP A 69 -16.46 -2.65 -12.72
C ASP A 69 -15.13 -2.93 -13.44
N THR A 70 -14.75 -2.04 -14.38
CA THR A 70 -13.46 -2.13 -15.09
C THR A 70 -12.29 -2.06 -14.10
N TYR A 71 -12.31 -1.14 -13.14
CA TYR A 71 -11.27 -1.03 -12.12
C TYR A 71 -11.18 -2.29 -11.25
N ALA A 72 -12.32 -2.80 -10.76
CA ALA A 72 -12.36 -4.05 -9.99
C ALA A 72 -11.79 -5.23 -10.78
N HIS A 73 -12.03 -5.28 -12.08
CA HIS A 73 -11.47 -6.29 -12.98
C HIS A 73 -9.96 -6.15 -13.16
N VAL A 74 -9.44 -4.93 -13.36
CA VAL A 74 -7.99 -4.71 -13.55
C VAL A 74 -7.22 -4.99 -12.26
N VAL A 75 -7.65 -4.44 -11.13
CA VAL A 75 -6.99 -4.64 -9.82
C VAL A 75 -6.93 -6.12 -9.42
N ARG A 76 -7.95 -6.91 -9.79
CA ARG A 76 -7.96 -8.36 -9.53
C ARG A 76 -6.97 -9.14 -10.39
N ARG A 77 -6.66 -8.66 -11.60
CA ARG A 77 -5.80 -9.36 -12.55
C ARG A 77 -4.32 -9.02 -12.34
N ASP A 78 -4.03 -7.78 -11.99
CA ASP A 78 -2.66 -7.30 -11.88
C ASP A 78 -2.02 -7.74 -10.56
N GLU A 79 -0.82 -8.33 -10.66
CA GLU A 79 -0.03 -8.72 -9.49
C GLU A 79 0.66 -7.50 -8.84
N GLU A 80 0.83 -6.42 -9.60
CA GLU A 80 1.49 -5.18 -9.17
C GLU A 80 0.48 -4.04 -9.09
N ILE A 81 0.58 -3.23 -8.04
CA ILE A 81 -0.23 -2.04 -7.85
C ILE A 81 0.12 -1.03 -8.95
N ASN A 82 -0.88 -0.62 -9.74
CA ASN A 82 -0.73 0.43 -10.75
C ASN A 82 -1.21 1.79 -10.18
N PRO A 83 -0.31 2.75 -9.92
CA PRO A 83 -0.66 4.03 -9.31
C PRO A 83 -1.69 4.83 -10.12
N GLU A 84 -1.62 4.78 -11.46
CA GLU A 84 -2.52 5.53 -12.35
C GLU A 84 -3.96 5.03 -12.24
N ILE A 85 -4.13 3.72 -12.06
CA ILE A 85 -5.44 3.08 -11.90
C ILE A 85 -6.05 3.44 -10.56
N GLU A 86 -5.25 3.42 -9.49
CA GLU A 86 -5.72 3.75 -8.14
C GLU A 86 -6.07 5.23 -7.99
N GLU A 87 -5.31 6.11 -8.65
CA GLU A 87 -5.62 7.54 -8.73
C GLU A 87 -6.92 7.76 -9.51
N ALA A 88 -7.10 7.10 -10.66
CA ALA A 88 -8.32 7.20 -11.45
C ALA A 88 -9.57 6.71 -10.68
N LEU A 89 -9.45 5.60 -9.92
CA LEU A 89 -10.50 5.12 -9.03
C LEU A 89 -10.81 6.15 -7.92
N THR A 90 -9.80 6.77 -7.33
CA THR A 90 -9.98 7.81 -6.31
C THR A 90 -10.69 9.04 -6.86
N VAL A 91 -10.35 9.48 -8.08
CA VAL A 91 -11.06 10.56 -8.78
C VAL A 91 -12.52 10.19 -9.06
N ALA A 92 -12.77 8.97 -9.55
CA ALA A 92 -14.11 8.49 -9.84
C ALA A 92 -14.98 8.38 -8.57
N LEU A 93 -14.41 7.94 -7.44
CA LEU A 93 -15.10 7.91 -6.15
C LEU A 93 -15.42 9.31 -5.61
N ASN A 94 -14.51 10.28 -5.76
CA ASN A 94 -14.79 11.67 -5.40
C ASN A 94 -15.92 12.27 -6.25
N PHE A 95 -15.96 11.93 -7.54
CA PHE A 95 -17.04 12.37 -8.42
C PHE A 95 -18.37 11.69 -8.10
N ALA A 96 -18.35 10.41 -7.70
CA ALA A 96 -19.55 9.68 -7.26
C ALA A 96 -20.07 10.14 -5.89
N LEU A 97 -19.18 10.54 -4.98
CA LEU A 97 -19.48 10.88 -3.59
C LEU A 97 -18.94 12.28 -3.22
N PRO A 98 -19.44 13.35 -3.87
CA PRO A 98 -18.87 14.69 -3.73
C PRO A 98 -19.21 15.36 -2.39
N ASP A 99 -20.33 15.02 -1.78
CA ASP A 99 -20.82 15.67 -0.56
C ASP A 99 -21.68 14.76 0.33
N ALA A 100 -21.92 15.20 1.56
CA ALA A 100 -22.71 14.48 2.55
C ALA A 100 -24.20 14.33 2.16
N GLN A 101 -24.73 15.19 1.29
CA GLN A 101 -26.12 15.08 0.82
C GLN A 101 -26.26 13.89 -0.13
N THR A 102 -25.27 13.66 -1.00
CA THR A 102 -25.18 12.50 -1.89
C THR A 102 -25.06 11.20 -1.09
N ILE A 103 -24.20 11.20 -0.06
CA ILE A 103 -24.09 10.08 0.90
C ILE A 103 -25.44 9.78 1.56
N ALA A 104 -26.14 10.81 2.06
CA ALA A 104 -27.44 10.64 2.70
C ALA A 104 -28.51 10.10 1.73
N ALA A 105 -28.48 10.52 0.45
CA ALA A 105 -29.39 10.02 -0.56
C ALA A 105 -29.15 8.53 -0.86
N ILE A 106 -27.89 8.11 -1.01
CA ILE A 106 -27.51 6.71 -1.23
C ILE A 106 -27.83 5.87 0.00
N ALA A 107 -27.56 6.38 1.21
CA ALA A 107 -27.89 5.70 2.46
C ALA A 107 -29.39 5.44 2.65
N GLY A 108 -30.26 6.23 1.98
CA GLY A 108 -31.71 6.02 1.96
C GLY A 108 -32.18 4.86 1.08
N VAL A 109 -31.31 4.32 0.22
CA VAL A 109 -31.60 3.13 -0.60
C VAL A 109 -31.38 1.86 0.24
N THR A 110 -32.17 0.82 0.00
CA THR A 110 -32.03 -0.48 0.67
C THR A 110 -30.60 -1.03 0.49
N GLY A 111 -29.87 -1.25 1.58
CA GLY A 111 -28.48 -1.72 1.58
C GLY A 111 -27.43 -0.64 1.36
N GLY A 112 -27.83 0.60 1.04
CA GLY A 112 -26.90 1.68 0.74
C GLY A 112 -26.05 2.13 1.93
N SER A 113 -26.63 2.18 3.14
CA SER A 113 -25.89 2.56 4.34
C SER A 113 -24.78 1.57 4.68
N GLU A 114 -25.04 0.26 4.54
CA GLU A 114 -24.06 -0.80 4.82
C GLU A 114 -22.88 -0.73 3.87
N ILE A 115 -23.15 -0.61 2.55
CA ILE A 115 -22.10 -0.48 1.53
C ILE A 115 -21.27 0.80 1.75
N LEU A 116 -21.90 1.92 2.10
CA LEU A 116 -21.20 3.17 2.38
C LEU A 116 -20.30 3.07 3.62
N ASP A 117 -20.78 2.44 4.69
CA ASP A 117 -20.00 2.23 5.91
C ASP A 117 -18.79 1.31 5.66
N GLU A 118 -18.98 0.24 4.88
CA GLU A 118 -17.90 -0.66 4.46
C GLU A 118 -16.87 0.08 3.61
N LEU A 119 -17.32 0.80 2.57
CA LEU A 119 -16.46 1.58 1.67
C LEU A 119 -15.67 2.66 2.42
N GLN A 120 -16.30 3.38 3.33
CA GLN A 120 -15.62 4.38 4.17
C GLN A 120 -14.56 3.71 5.06
N GLY A 121 -14.93 2.58 5.67
CA GLY A 121 -14.03 1.77 6.50
C GLY A 121 -12.81 1.28 5.73
N THR A 122 -12.99 0.85 4.48
CA THR A 122 -11.91 0.38 3.62
C THR A 122 -11.06 1.52 3.09
N CYS A 123 -11.63 2.67 2.70
CA CYS A 123 -10.84 3.86 2.34
C CYS A 123 -9.85 4.25 3.44
N ARG A 124 -10.31 4.29 4.71
CA ARG A 124 -9.43 4.55 5.86
C ARG A 124 -8.35 3.49 6.02
N LYS A 125 -8.68 2.20 5.86
CA LYS A 125 -7.69 1.11 5.94
C LYS A 125 -6.63 1.21 4.83
N VAL A 126 -7.02 1.64 3.62
CA VAL A 126 -6.10 1.89 2.51
C VAL A 126 -5.10 2.99 2.87
N GLU A 127 -5.56 4.13 3.41
CA GLU A 127 -4.68 5.22 3.85
C GLU A 127 -3.66 4.75 4.91
N TYR A 128 -4.13 3.98 5.91
CA TYR A 128 -3.25 3.40 6.91
C TYR A 128 -2.26 2.40 6.30
N ALA A 129 -2.71 1.52 5.42
CA ALA A 129 -1.86 0.53 4.76
C ALA A 129 -0.78 1.21 3.90
N LYS A 130 -1.13 2.28 3.18
CA LYS A 130 -0.17 3.10 2.42
C LYS A 130 0.88 3.70 3.33
N THR A 131 0.45 4.30 4.45
CA THR A 131 1.36 4.90 5.42
C THR A 131 2.34 3.85 5.99
N PHE A 132 1.84 2.66 6.36
CA PHE A 132 2.69 1.56 6.82
C PHE A 132 3.68 1.08 5.75
N HIS A 133 3.25 1.02 4.50
CA HIS A 133 4.11 0.68 3.38
C HIS A 133 5.23 1.70 3.17
N ASP A 134 4.87 2.99 3.13
CA ASP A 134 5.83 4.09 2.97
C ASP A 134 6.85 4.12 4.12
N ASP A 135 6.42 3.83 5.35
CA ASP A 135 7.31 3.71 6.50
C ASP A 135 8.25 2.50 6.41
N ALA A 136 7.76 1.35 5.94
CA ALA A 136 8.59 0.17 5.71
C ALA A 136 9.65 0.43 4.63
N VAL A 137 9.25 1.06 3.52
CA VAL A 137 10.14 1.49 2.42
C VAL A 137 11.20 2.44 2.95
N ARG A 138 10.81 3.50 3.68
CA ARG A 138 11.73 4.48 4.27
C ARG A 138 12.76 3.83 5.20
N GLN A 139 12.33 2.92 6.06
CA GLN A 139 13.24 2.17 6.95
C GLN A 139 14.22 1.30 6.17
N CYS A 140 13.74 0.63 5.11
CA CYS A 140 14.58 -0.18 4.23
C CYS A 140 15.61 0.68 3.48
N GLN A 141 15.18 1.77 2.85
CA GLN A 141 16.05 2.72 2.14
C GLN A 141 17.13 3.31 3.07
N THR A 142 16.74 3.73 4.29
CA THR A 142 17.69 4.24 5.30
C THR A 142 18.76 3.20 5.64
N MET A 143 18.36 1.93 5.76
CA MET A 143 19.28 0.84 6.05
C MET A 143 20.22 0.52 4.87
N ARG A 144 19.66 0.44 3.65
CA ARG A 144 20.43 0.25 2.40
C ARG A 144 21.35 1.43 2.07
N GLY A 145 21.05 2.60 2.60
CA GLY A 145 21.87 3.81 2.48
C GLY A 145 23.22 3.73 3.21
N LYS A 146 23.36 2.85 4.22
CA LYS A 146 24.57 2.78 5.06
C LYS A 146 25.81 2.32 4.27
N PRO A 147 26.99 2.91 4.50
CA PRO A 147 28.21 2.60 3.72
C PRO A 147 28.64 1.14 3.87
N ILE A 148 28.52 0.56 5.08
CA ILE A 148 28.83 -0.85 5.32
C ILE A 148 27.91 -1.77 4.52
N VAL A 149 26.62 -1.44 4.38
CA VAL A 149 25.69 -2.23 3.58
C VAL A 149 26.10 -2.12 2.11
N LYS A 150 26.38 -0.90 1.63
CA LYS A 150 26.86 -0.58 0.27
C LYS A 150 28.12 -1.33 -0.15
N ILE A 151 29.16 -1.27 0.68
CA ILE A 151 30.47 -1.89 0.41
C ILE A 151 30.34 -3.42 0.33
N PHE A 152 29.58 -4.02 1.24
CA PHE A 152 29.43 -5.48 1.31
C PHE A 152 28.27 -6.01 0.44
N ARG A 153 27.57 -5.14 -0.29
CA ARG A 153 26.43 -5.48 -1.19
C ARG A 153 25.42 -6.45 -0.56
N LEU A 154 25.03 -6.20 0.68
CA LEU A 154 24.20 -7.13 1.46
C LEU A 154 22.76 -7.28 0.95
N TRP A 155 22.29 -6.45 0.01
CA TRP A 155 20.94 -6.51 -0.56
C TRP A 155 20.80 -7.46 -1.76
N GLY A 156 21.87 -8.10 -2.20
CA GLY A 156 21.83 -9.05 -3.33
C GLY A 156 21.28 -8.41 -4.61
N THR A 157 20.29 -9.07 -5.23
CA THR A 157 19.61 -8.65 -6.47
C THR A 157 18.27 -7.95 -6.22
N ALA A 158 17.89 -7.69 -4.96
CA ALA A 158 16.62 -7.05 -4.65
C ALA A 158 16.55 -5.65 -5.24
N ALA A 159 15.45 -5.37 -5.98
CA ALA A 159 15.14 -4.06 -6.52
C ALA A 159 15.10 -2.99 -5.42
N TRP A 160 15.31 -1.73 -5.78
CA TRP A 160 15.20 -0.64 -4.81
C TRP A 160 13.74 -0.51 -4.37
N PRO A 161 13.43 -0.43 -3.05
CA PRO A 161 12.06 -0.26 -2.60
C PRO A 161 11.61 1.17 -2.92
N GLU A 162 10.47 1.29 -3.60
CA GLU A 162 9.89 2.56 -4.01
C GLU A 162 8.59 2.80 -3.26
N ARG A 163 8.27 4.07 -3.03
CA ARG A 163 7.01 4.45 -2.39
C ARG A 163 5.92 4.49 -3.45
N LEU A 164 4.68 4.28 -3.03
CA LEU A 164 3.55 4.42 -3.91
C LEU A 164 3.22 5.91 -4.09
N GLU A 165 3.44 6.42 -5.30
CA GLU A 165 3.14 7.80 -5.69
C GLU A 165 1.72 7.90 -6.27
N CYS A 166 0.71 7.75 -5.43
CA CYS A 166 -0.67 8.07 -5.77
C CYS A 166 -1.40 8.64 -4.55
N ASP A 167 -2.43 9.44 -4.81
CA ASP A 167 -3.35 9.90 -3.78
C ASP A 167 -4.41 8.83 -3.51
N LEU A 168 -4.61 8.50 -2.23
CA LEU A 168 -5.53 7.48 -1.76
C LEU A 168 -6.46 8.02 -0.67
N THR A 169 -6.64 9.34 -0.60
CA THR A 169 -7.57 9.94 0.34
C THR A 169 -8.99 9.44 0.12
N GLN A 170 -9.72 9.30 1.22
CA GLN A 170 -11.15 9.06 1.16
C GLN A 170 -11.89 10.20 0.42
N PRO A 171 -13.02 9.89 -0.24
CA PRO A 171 -13.88 10.90 -0.86
C PRO A 171 -14.35 12.01 0.09
N ASP A 172 -14.48 13.23 -0.42
CA ASP A 172 -14.92 14.42 0.34
C ASP A 172 -16.29 14.24 1.01
N GLY A 173 -17.21 13.48 0.40
CA GLY A 173 -18.51 13.18 0.99
C GLY A 173 -18.44 12.43 2.33
N PHE A 174 -17.32 11.79 2.65
CA PHE A 174 -17.09 11.09 3.92
C PHE A 174 -16.43 11.94 5.01
N ALA A 175 -16.03 13.18 4.70
CA ALA A 175 -15.41 14.12 5.64
C ALA A 175 -16.46 14.77 6.56
#